data_AF-A0AAN8UQ57-F1
#
_entry.id   AF-A0AAN8UQ57-F1
#
_cell.length_a   1.000
_cell.length_b   1.000
_cell.length_c   1.000
_cell.angle_alpha   90.00
_cell.angle_beta   90.00
_cell.angle_gamma   90.00
#
_symmetry.space_group_name_H-M   'P 1'
#
loop_
_entity.id
_entity.type
_entity.pdbx_description
1 polymer ?
#
loop_
_entity_poly.entity_id
_entity_poly.type
_entity_poly.pdbx_seq_one_letter_code
_entity_poly.pdbx_strand_id
1 'polypeptide(L)'
;MFSVLDDVYMTIGCIQAMEIMLAVLSSPSANVLLSRVGYPYDEAWAALEHLEVCHFDLLPEKGWEIDLDSVEALSDENTVAMLIISPGNPCGCVYSYEHLEKVAKLAKKLGIIVIADEVYDHLTFGNKPFVPVGLFGMIVPVVAVGSISKRWIVPG
;
A
#
# COMPACT_ATOMS: atom_id res chain seq x y z
N MET A 1 -24.80 -11.63 9.65
CA MET A 1 -24.05 -12.07 8.46
C MET A 1 -23.68 -10.78 7.75
N PHE A 2 -22.45 -10.30 7.92
CA PHE A 2 -21.98 -9.11 7.20
C PHE A 2 -21.84 -9.49 5.73
N SER A 3 -22.41 -8.70 4.84
CA SER A 3 -22.33 -8.92 3.41
C SER A 3 -20.95 -8.47 2.94
N VAL A 4 -20.23 -9.34 2.23
CA VAL A 4 -18.92 -9.01 1.64
C VAL A 4 -19.02 -7.83 0.64
N LEU A 5 -20.23 -7.50 0.18
CA LEU A 5 -20.47 -6.37 -0.72
C LEU A 5 -20.43 -5.01 0.01
N ASP A 6 -20.62 -4.98 1.32
CA ASP A 6 -20.62 -3.73 2.09
C ASP A 6 -19.20 -3.14 2.23
N ASP A 7 -18.18 -3.96 1.97
CA ASP A 7 -16.75 -3.62 2.04
C ASP A 7 -16.15 -3.30 0.65
N VAL A 8 -16.97 -3.21 -0.40
CA VAL A 8 -16.52 -2.96 -1.78
C VAL A 8 -17.05 -1.61 -2.28
N TYR A 9 -16.12 -0.73 -2.64
CA TYR A 9 -16.42 0.60 -3.16
C TYR A 9 -15.91 0.74 -4.59
N MET A 10 -16.76 1.27 -5.48
CA MET A 10 -16.35 1.63 -6.84
C MET A 10 -15.96 3.10 -6.90
N THR A 11 -14.84 3.37 -7.57
CA THR A 11 -14.26 4.70 -7.75
C THR A 11 -13.95 4.95 -9.22
N ILE A 12 -13.64 6.20 -9.56
CA ILE A 12 -13.13 6.63 -10.87
C ILE A 12 -11.64 6.23 -10.94
N GLY A 13 -11.41 4.92 -11.12
CA GLY A 13 -10.08 4.33 -11.17
C GLY A 13 -9.40 4.17 -9.80
N CYS A 14 -8.21 3.54 -9.82
CA CYS A 14 -7.41 3.29 -8.61
C CYS A 14 -6.98 4.60 -7.95
N ILE A 15 -6.70 5.62 -8.78
CA ILE A 15 -6.26 6.95 -8.32
C ILE A 15 -7.30 7.56 -7.37
N GLN A 16 -8.57 7.64 -7.75
CA GLN A 16 -9.59 8.19 -6.85
C GLN A 16 -9.75 7.37 -5.55
N ALA A 17 -9.56 6.05 -5.60
CA ALA A 17 -9.56 5.26 -4.37
C ALA A 17 -8.43 5.69 -3.43
N MET A 18 -7.23 5.93 -3.98
CA MET A 18 -6.09 6.44 -3.21
C MET A 18 -6.35 7.86 -2.66
N GLU A 19 -6.89 8.76 -3.50
CA GLU A 19 -7.26 10.12 -3.10
C GLU A 19 -8.20 10.10 -1.87
N ILE A 20 -9.25 9.28 -1.93
CA ILE A 20 -10.21 9.12 -0.82
C ILE A 20 -9.52 8.57 0.42
N MET A 21 -8.64 7.56 0.28
CA MET A 21 -7.94 6.97 1.41
C MET A 21 -7.03 7.98 2.11
N LEU A 22 -6.24 8.75 1.36
CA LEU A 22 -5.38 9.79 1.92
C LEU A 22 -6.22 10.91 2.57
N ALA A 23 -7.33 11.33 1.96
CA ALA A 23 -8.21 12.33 2.55
C ALA A 23 -8.87 11.85 3.86
N VAL A 24 -9.32 10.59 3.94
CA VAL A 24 -9.92 10.00 5.15
C VAL A 24 -8.92 9.87 6.29
N LEU A 25 -7.66 9.59 5.96
CA LEU A 25 -6.57 9.48 6.94
C LEU A 25 -5.99 10.83 7.35
N SER A 26 -6.27 11.89 6.60
CA SER A 26 -5.81 13.24 6.92
C SER A 26 -6.45 13.74 8.20
N SER A 27 -5.61 13.97 9.19
CA SER A 27 -5.96 14.63 10.43
C SER A 27 -4.77 15.44 10.93
N PRO A 28 -4.98 16.43 11.83
CA PRO A 28 -3.88 17.26 12.32
C PRO A 28 -2.73 16.40 12.85
N SER A 29 -1.52 16.66 12.35
CA SER A 29 -0.28 15.95 12.71
C SER A 29 -0.15 14.51 12.21
N ALA A 30 -1.15 13.94 11.51
CA ALA A 30 -1.02 12.60 10.96
C ALA A 30 0.08 12.53 9.90
N ASN A 31 0.86 11.45 9.94
CA ASN A 31 1.82 11.10 8.91
C ASN A 31 1.53 9.72 8.31
N VAL A 32 2.00 9.53 7.08
CA VAL A 32 1.88 8.27 6.33
C VAL A 32 3.24 7.81 5.85
N LEU A 33 3.41 6.50 5.79
CA LEU A 33 4.63 5.86 5.31
C LEU A 33 4.50 5.51 3.83
N LEU A 34 5.35 6.13 3.01
CA LEU A 34 5.47 5.83 1.58
C LEU A 34 6.88 5.29 1.28
N SER A 35 7.01 4.42 0.28
CA SER A 35 8.34 4.00 -0.17
C SER A 35 9.06 5.15 -0.85
N ARG A 36 10.35 5.36 -0.56
CA ARG A 36 11.19 6.38 -1.23
C ARG A 36 11.21 6.25 -2.76
N VAL A 37 11.09 5.03 -3.26
CA VAL A 37 10.94 4.74 -4.68
C VAL A 37 9.54 4.18 -4.90
N GLY A 38 8.59 5.06 -5.23
CA GLY A 38 7.18 4.72 -5.38
C GLY A 38 6.50 5.46 -6.54
N TYR A 39 5.18 5.43 -6.56
CA TYR A 39 4.38 6.13 -7.57
C TYR A 39 4.26 7.62 -7.19
N PRO A 40 4.73 8.58 -8.03
CA PRO A 40 4.82 9.99 -7.64
C PRO A 40 3.49 10.67 -7.29
N TYR A 41 2.37 10.10 -7.72
CA TYR A 41 1.05 10.65 -7.46
C TYR A 41 0.69 10.60 -5.97
N ASP A 42 1.09 9.54 -5.27
CA ASP A 42 0.76 9.33 -3.86
C ASP A 42 1.38 10.42 -2.99
N GLU A 43 2.64 10.78 -3.27
CA GLU A 43 3.35 11.88 -2.59
C GLU A 43 2.71 13.24 -2.91
N ALA A 44 2.36 13.49 -4.17
CA ALA A 44 1.71 14.73 -4.58
C ALA A 44 0.34 14.92 -3.90
N TRP A 45 -0.44 13.84 -3.77
CA TRP A 45 -1.75 13.90 -3.13
C TRP A 45 -1.67 13.98 -1.61
N ALA A 46 -0.73 13.26 -0.98
CA ALA A 46 -0.48 13.41 0.46
C ALA A 46 -0.13 14.86 0.81
N ALA A 47 0.70 15.52 0.00
CA ALA A 47 1.03 16.94 0.17
C ALA A 47 -0.19 17.86 0.01
N LEU A 48 -1.11 17.54 -0.93
CA LEU A 48 -2.37 18.28 -1.12
C LEU A 48 -3.29 18.14 0.11
N GLU A 49 -3.35 16.95 0.71
CA GLU A 49 -4.13 16.66 1.91
C GLU A 49 -3.42 17.08 3.22
N HIS A 50 -2.29 17.79 3.13
CA HIS A 50 -1.47 18.22 4.27
C HIS A 50 -1.01 17.08 5.19
N LEU A 51 -0.87 15.87 4.63
CA LEU A 51 -0.29 14.72 5.31
C LEU A 51 1.23 14.78 5.22
N GLU A 52 1.90 14.59 6.36
CA GLU A 52 3.34 14.41 6.37
C GLU A 52 3.69 13.03 5.79
N VAL A 53 4.71 12.97 4.93
CA VAL A 53 5.16 11.73 4.29
C VAL A 53 6.51 11.31 4.86
N CYS A 54 6.53 10.16 5.52
CA CYS A 54 7.73 9.50 6.02
C CYS A 54 8.19 8.43 5.01
N HIS A 55 9.39 8.60 4.46
CA HIS A 55 9.86 7.76 3.36
C HIS A 55 10.70 6.58 3.83
N PHE A 56 10.14 5.36 3.81
CA PHE A 56 10.91 4.14 4.08
C PHE A 56 11.63 3.63 2.82
N ASP A 57 12.70 2.87 3.02
CA ASP A 57 13.51 2.36 1.93
C ASP A 57 13.03 1.00 1.40
N LEU A 58 13.34 0.74 0.13
CA LEU A 58 13.24 -0.59 -0.48
C LEU A 58 14.66 -1.10 -0.73
N LEU A 59 14.90 -2.37 -0.48
CA LEU A 59 16.22 -3.00 -0.51
C LEU A 59 16.53 -3.61 -1.90
N PRO A 60 17.28 -2.94 -2.80
CA PRO A 60 17.45 -3.41 -4.18
C PRO A 60 18.16 -4.77 -4.24
N GLU A 61 19.12 -5.01 -3.34
CA GLU A 61 19.86 -6.26 -3.21
C GLU A 61 19.01 -7.45 -2.74
N LYS A 62 17.84 -7.17 -2.15
CA LYS A 62 16.83 -8.16 -1.77
C LYS A 62 15.61 -8.15 -2.70
N GLY A 63 15.79 -7.72 -3.94
CA GLY A 63 14.70 -7.68 -4.93
C GLY A 63 13.62 -6.65 -4.57
N TRP A 64 14.02 -5.55 -3.94
CA TRP A 64 13.19 -4.42 -3.51
C TRP A 64 12.18 -4.77 -2.41
N GLU A 65 12.52 -5.71 -1.53
CA GLU A 65 11.80 -5.91 -0.27
C GLU A 65 11.72 -4.61 0.53
N ILE A 66 10.61 -4.42 1.25
CA ILE A 66 10.44 -3.32 2.19
C ILE A 66 11.48 -3.44 3.31
N ASP A 67 12.22 -2.36 3.56
CA ASP A 67 13.09 -2.27 4.72
C ASP A 67 12.24 -2.06 5.99
N LEU A 68 11.97 -3.16 6.68
CA LEU A 68 11.16 -3.16 7.90
C LEU A 68 11.80 -2.37 9.04
N ASP A 69 13.13 -2.29 9.09
CA ASP A 69 13.83 -1.51 10.12
C ASP A 69 13.68 0.00 9.83
N SER A 70 13.72 0.39 8.55
CA SER A 70 13.42 1.76 8.10
C SER A 70 11.98 2.16 8.45
N VAL A 71 11.01 1.28 8.19
CA VAL A 71 9.61 1.49 8.58
C VAL A 71 9.47 1.69 10.09
N GLU A 72 10.06 0.81 10.90
CA GLU A 72 9.97 0.92 12.36
C GLU A 72 10.63 2.21 12.89
N ALA A 73 11.77 2.61 12.33
CA ALA A 73 12.51 3.79 12.77
C ALA A 73 11.82 5.12 12.41
N LEU A 74 11.02 5.13 11.33
CA LEU A 74 10.31 6.32 10.85
C LEU A 74 8.93 6.49 11.47
N SER A 75 8.38 5.43 12.05
CA SER A 75 7.04 5.46 12.63
C SER A 75 7.03 6.14 14.00
N ASP A 76 5.98 6.89 14.28
CA ASP A 76 5.72 7.52 15.57
C ASP A 76 4.24 7.35 15.98
N GLU A 77 3.82 8.01 17.06
CA GLU A 77 2.43 7.94 17.54
C GLU A 77 1.40 8.59 16.59
N ASN A 78 1.85 9.36 15.59
CA ASN A 78 0.99 10.02 14.61
C ASN A 78 0.99 9.30 13.25
N THR A 79 1.79 8.25 13.08
CA THR A 79 1.73 7.40 11.88
C THR A 79 0.40 6.67 11.83
N VAL A 80 -0.37 6.88 10.76
CA VAL A 80 -1.72 6.28 10.62
C VAL A 80 -1.79 5.13 9.62
N ALA A 81 -0.92 5.14 8.62
CA ALA A 81 -0.94 4.15 7.55
C ALA A 81 0.42 3.97 6.89
N MET A 82 0.59 2.80 6.28
CA MET A 82 1.65 2.53 5.34
C MET A 82 1.06 2.12 3.99
N LEU A 83 1.51 2.76 2.93
CA LEU A 83 1.17 2.40 1.57
C LEU A 83 2.21 1.43 1.01
N ILE A 84 1.74 0.34 0.43
CA ILE A 84 2.57 -0.62 -0.31
C ILE A 84 2.03 -0.79 -1.71
N ILE A 85 2.92 -0.90 -2.69
CA ILE A 85 2.57 -1.15 -4.10
C ILE A 85 3.10 -2.53 -4.46
N SER A 86 2.23 -3.48 -4.76
CA SER A 86 2.64 -4.83 -5.16
C SER A 86 1.64 -5.44 -6.15
N PRO A 87 2.06 -5.77 -7.39
CA PRO A 87 3.39 -5.57 -7.97
C PRO A 87 3.81 -4.09 -8.08
N GLY A 88 5.07 -3.80 -7.71
CA GLY A 88 5.55 -2.44 -7.49
C GLY A 88 5.78 -1.63 -8.77
N ASN A 89 5.36 -0.37 -8.77
CA ASN A 89 5.77 0.65 -9.73
C ASN A 89 6.63 1.68 -8.99
N PRO A 90 7.89 1.96 -9.40
CA PRO A 90 8.54 1.56 -10.66
C PRO A 90 9.37 0.27 -10.61
N CYS A 91 9.55 -0.34 -9.44
CA CYS A 91 10.57 -1.38 -9.23
C CYS A 91 10.23 -2.78 -9.79
N GLY A 92 8.97 -3.04 -10.14
CA GLY A 92 8.49 -4.35 -10.60
C GLY A 92 8.56 -5.46 -9.53
N CYS A 93 8.67 -5.08 -8.26
CA CYS A 93 8.80 -6.04 -7.15
C CYS A 93 7.49 -6.79 -6.91
N VAL A 94 7.59 -8.06 -6.53
CA VAL A 94 6.46 -8.91 -6.17
C VAL A 94 6.81 -9.56 -4.84
N TYR A 95 6.09 -9.20 -3.79
CA TYR A 95 6.40 -9.64 -2.44
C TYR A 95 5.95 -11.09 -2.21
N SER A 96 6.77 -11.87 -1.51
CA SER A 96 6.37 -13.23 -1.11
C SER A 96 5.36 -13.16 0.04
N TYR A 97 4.66 -14.28 0.25
CA TYR A 97 3.76 -14.43 1.39
C TYR A 97 4.49 -14.21 2.72
N GLU A 98 5.68 -14.79 2.89
CA GLU A 98 6.47 -14.68 4.12
C GLU A 98 6.93 -13.24 4.37
N HIS A 99 7.24 -12.48 3.32
CA HIS A 99 7.60 -11.07 3.45
C HIS A 99 6.38 -10.24 3.86
N LEU A 100 5.24 -10.40 3.17
CA LEU A 100 4.01 -9.69 3.52
C LEU A 100 3.48 -10.05 4.91
N GLU A 101 3.70 -11.28 5.39
CA GLU A 101 3.36 -11.65 6.76
C GLU A 101 4.18 -10.85 7.79
N LYS A 102 5.47 -10.62 7.52
CA LYS A 102 6.32 -9.78 8.38
C LYS A 102 5.87 -8.32 8.34
N VAL A 103 5.54 -7.80 7.16
CA VAL A 103 4.99 -6.45 6.96
C VAL A 103 3.71 -6.29 7.78
N ALA A 104 2.77 -7.24 7.69
CA ALA A 104 1.52 -7.21 8.44
C ALA A 104 1.73 -7.26 9.96
N LYS A 105 2.67 -8.09 10.43
CA LYS A 105 3.04 -8.16 11.86
C LYS A 105 3.64 -6.85 12.37
N LEU A 106 4.49 -6.20 11.56
CA LEU A 106 5.05 -4.89 11.91
C LEU A 106 3.97 -3.82 11.93
N ALA A 107 3.12 -3.73 10.90
CA ALA A 107 2.02 -2.77 10.86
C ALA A 107 1.06 -2.94 12.06
N LYS A 108 0.75 -4.20 12.44
CA LYS A 108 0.01 -4.50 13.67
C LYS A 108 0.71 -4.00 14.94
N LYS A 109 2.03 -4.21 15.05
CA LYS A 109 2.84 -3.74 16.19
C LYS A 109 2.80 -2.21 16.30
N LEU A 110 2.84 -1.52 15.16
CA LEU A 110 2.79 -0.06 15.07
C LEU A 110 1.37 0.51 15.23
N GLY A 111 0.32 -0.32 15.13
CA GLY A 111 -1.06 0.12 15.24
C GLY A 111 -1.59 0.85 14.01
N ILE A 112 -0.94 0.67 12.85
CA ILE A 112 -1.25 1.36 11.59
C ILE A 112 -2.02 0.44 10.63
N ILE A 113 -2.76 1.02 9.69
CA ILE A 113 -3.39 0.27 8.60
C ILE A 113 -2.43 0.08 7.43
N VAL A 114 -2.67 -0.95 6.61
CA VAL A 114 -1.96 -1.15 5.35
C VAL A 114 -2.88 -0.80 4.19
N ILE A 115 -2.46 0.16 3.36
CA ILE A 115 -3.09 0.41 2.06
C ILE A 115 -2.25 -0.35 1.03
N ALA A 116 -2.89 -1.23 0.25
CA ALA A 116 -2.22 -2.05 -0.76
C ALA A 116 -2.69 -1.62 -2.16
N ASP A 117 -1.82 -0.95 -2.91
CA ASP A 117 -2.02 -0.75 -4.35
C ASP A 117 -1.64 -2.03 -5.10
N GLU A 118 -2.69 -2.75 -5.52
CA GLU A 118 -2.64 -4.01 -6.22
C GLU A 118 -3.10 -3.85 -7.68
N VAL A 119 -3.02 -2.64 -8.26
CA VAL A 119 -3.46 -2.37 -9.63
C VAL A 119 -2.74 -3.20 -10.71
N TYR A 120 -1.59 -3.79 -10.35
CA TYR A 120 -0.79 -4.67 -11.20
C TYR A 120 -0.91 -6.17 -10.82
N ASP A 121 -1.83 -6.57 -9.95
CA ASP A 121 -2.01 -7.95 -9.42
C ASP A 121 -1.90 -9.08 -10.46
N HIS A 122 -2.40 -8.85 -11.67
CA HIS A 122 -2.42 -9.81 -12.78
C HIS A 122 -1.23 -9.68 -13.73
N LEU A 123 -0.25 -8.83 -13.42
CA LEU A 123 0.91 -8.50 -14.23
C LEU A 123 2.22 -8.96 -13.57
N THR A 124 2.19 -10.15 -12.95
CA THR A 124 3.37 -10.86 -12.46
C THR A 124 3.93 -11.83 -13.51
N PHE A 125 5.25 -11.89 -13.63
CA PHE A 125 5.93 -12.73 -14.63
C PHE A 125 6.89 -13.73 -13.96
N GLY A 126 7.14 -14.87 -14.62
CA GLY A 126 8.05 -15.90 -14.12
C GLY A 126 7.42 -16.72 -12.98
N ASN A 127 8.23 -17.03 -11.96
CA ASN A 127 7.87 -17.97 -10.89
C ASN A 127 7.44 -17.30 -9.58
N LYS A 128 7.26 -15.97 -9.58
CA LYS A 128 6.79 -15.22 -8.40
C LYS A 128 5.29 -14.96 -8.55
N PRO A 129 4.41 -15.73 -7.89
CA PRO A 129 2.99 -15.46 -7.92
C PRO A 129 2.68 -14.17 -7.15
N PHE A 130 1.66 -13.46 -7.60
CA PHE A 130 1.05 -12.40 -6.82
C PHE A 130 0.45 -12.97 -5.52
N VAL A 131 0.61 -12.23 -4.43
CA VAL A 131 0.00 -12.53 -3.12
C VAL A 131 -0.86 -11.33 -2.71
N PRO A 132 -2.20 -11.48 -2.64
CA PRO A 132 -3.06 -10.40 -2.15
C PRO A 132 -2.76 -10.09 -0.69
N VAL A 133 -2.51 -8.83 -0.38
CA VAL A 133 -2.25 -8.33 0.97
C VAL A 133 -3.49 -8.52 1.86
N GLY A 134 -4.68 -8.52 1.27
CA GLY A 134 -5.95 -8.81 1.96
C GLY A 134 -5.97 -10.16 2.69
N LEU A 135 -5.12 -11.12 2.34
CA LEU A 135 -4.96 -12.39 3.08
C LEU A 135 -4.52 -12.18 4.54
N PHE A 136 -3.87 -11.04 4.82
CA PHE A 136 -3.39 -10.68 6.15
C PHE A 136 -4.37 -9.82 6.95
N GLY A 137 -5.62 -9.65 6.47
CA GLY A 137 -6.67 -8.85 7.12
C GLY A 137 -7.04 -9.30 8.55
N MET A 138 -6.75 -10.56 8.90
CA MET A 138 -6.92 -11.08 10.28
C MET A 138 -5.78 -10.67 11.23
N ILE A 139 -4.67 -10.15 10.69
CA ILE A 139 -3.50 -9.68 11.45
C ILE A 139 -3.58 -8.17 11.64
N VAL A 140 -3.83 -7.43 10.56
CA VAL A 140 -3.85 -5.97 10.49
C VAL A 140 -4.98 -5.52 9.57
N PRO A 141 -5.62 -4.36 9.80
CA PRO A 141 -6.56 -3.81 8.83
C PRO A 141 -5.85 -3.54 7.49
N VAL A 142 -6.45 -4.02 6.40
CA VAL A 142 -5.95 -3.85 5.04
C VAL A 142 -7.03 -3.22 4.19
N VAL A 143 -6.66 -2.20 3.41
CA VAL A 143 -7.47 -1.68 2.31
C VAL A 143 -6.72 -1.94 1.02
N ALA A 144 -7.24 -2.86 0.21
CA ALA A 144 -6.69 -3.14 -1.12
C ALA A 144 -7.37 -2.25 -2.16
N VAL A 145 -6.57 -1.60 -3.01
CA VAL A 145 -7.04 -0.80 -4.13
C VAL A 145 -6.56 -1.43 -5.44
N GLY A 146 -7.42 -1.41 -6.45
CA GLY A 146 -7.15 -1.96 -7.76
C GLY A 146 -7.95 -1.25 -8.84
N SER A 147 -7.77 -1.65 -10.10
CA SER A 147 -8.59 -1.10 -11.18
C SER A 147 -8.57 -1.97 -12.42
N ILE A 148 -9.44 -1.65 -13.37
CA ILE A 148 -9.45 -2.29 -14.67
C ILE A 148 -8.36 -1.77 -15.64
N SER A 149 -7.67 -0.68 -15.28
CA SER A 149 -6.82 0.08 -16.20
C SER A 149 -5.64 -0.70 -16.76
N LYS A 150 -4.97 -1.51 -15.94
CA LYS A 150 -3.72 -2.20 -16.32
C LYS A 150 -4.00 -3.59 -16.87
N ARG A 151 -4.69 -4.44 -16.09
CA ARG A 151 -5.00 -5.82 -16.51
C ARG A 151 -5.81 -5.87 -17.80
N TRP A 152 -6.81 -5.01 -17.97
CA TRP A 152 -7.69 -5.02 -19.13
C TRP A 152 -7.34 -3.98 -20.20
N ILE A 153 -6.26 -3.20 -20.00
CA ILE A 153 -5.76 -2.22 -20.98
C ILE A 153 -6.83 -1.16 -21.32
N VAL A 154 -7.56 -0.69 -20.31
CA VAL A 154 -8.61 0.32 -20.43
C VAL A 154 -8.40 1.46 -19.42
N PRO A 155 -7.34 2.27 -19.57
CA PRO A 155 -7.04 3.35 -18.62
C PRO A 155 -7.88 4.63 -18.82
N GLY A 156 -8.68 4.70 -19.89
CA GLY A 156 -9.44 5.90 -20.28
C GLY A 156 -10.81 6.03 -19.67
#